data_AF-A0A936IWJ6-F1
#
_entry.id   AF-A0A936IWJ6-F1
#
_cell.length_a   1.000
_cell.length_b   1.000
_cell.length_c   1.000
_cell.angle_alpha   90.00
_cell.angle_beta   90.00
_cell.angle_gamma   90.00
#
_symmetry.space_group_name_H-M   'P 1'
#
loop_
_entity.id
_entity.type
_entity.pdbx_description
1 polymer ?
#
loop_
_entity_poly.entity_id
_entity_poly.type
_entity_poly.pdbx_seq_one_letter_code
_entity_poly.pdbx_strand_id
1 'polypeptide(L)'
;MRTLTAFILAAALPLCAQTPRRLDTATFVVLGEGLAAGMADFGLHRAGQEKSFPALVAKQMGANFPQPLLEAPGLGHVPGQPRLPVRVPAPLQTTVRVQFPPPLFVFNLSVPGMTVAGALRDRPTPPLVHLDDMYQTTLNFILGFSPLLLGENLPLWSQVESAEQLNPTIALVALGYADVLDGATSGAPDRLPTVTAFRQAYDEILTRVSGRFPALLAANIPDPFDTAYFTRVSEAHRLIGAPPDVLRRLYGVEEGDWLTIHGLMAIGSQLETGEPESLPEGGLVRATAAAAIRQRVQALNAEITASAQAHQAALYDLAALFRRVRQSGFATGSRVLTADYLGGFYLLNGLFPGQTGHAAIANELLELINRSHATSFPLVDVAAAAAADPAGRYPAVRRQEASE
;
A
#
# COMPACT_ATOMS: atom_id res chain seq x y z
N MET A 1 36.78 42.49 61.95
CA MET A 1 36.09 42.30 60.66
C MET A 1 35.77 40.82 60.52
N ARG A 2 34.50 40.44 60.71
CA ARG A 2 34.02 39.05 60.65
C ARG A 2 33.41 38.79 59.27
N THR A 3 33.90 37.79 58.56
CA THR A 3 33.41 37.30 57.27
C THR A 3 32.09 36.55 57.47
N LEU A 4 31.03 36.99 56.78
CA LEU A 4 29.77 36.24 56.65
C LEU A 4 29.89 35.28 55.45
N THR A 5 29.72 33.99 55.70
CA THR A 5 29.57 32.96 54.68
C THR A 5 28.08 32.74 54.44
N ALA A 6 27.60 33.05 53.22
CA ALA A 6 26.21 32.84 52.83
C ALA A 6 25.96 31.36 52.49
N PHE A 7 25.05 30.72 53.21
CA PHE A 7 24.49 29.41 52.86
C PHE A 7 23.36 29.61 51.85
N ILE A 8 23.54 29.15 50.61
CA ILE A 8 22.46 29.03 49.63
C ILE A 8 21.77 27.69 49.85
N LEU A 9 20.51 27.75 50.32
CA LEU A 9 19.63 26.59 50.43
C LEU A 9 19.06 26.30 49.04
N ALA A 10 19.57 25.25 48.36
CA ALA A 10 19.01 24.77 47.11
C ALA A 10 17.71 24.00 47.39
N ALA A 11 16.57 24.61 47.11
CA ALA A 11 15.29 23.92 47.11
C ALA A 11 15.23 22.99 45.88
N ALA A 12 15.25 21.68 46.12
CA ALA A 12 14.97 20.69 45.09
C ALA A 12 13.49 20.79 44.69
N LEU A 13 13.23 21.39 43.53
CA LEU A 13 11.93 21.29 42.87
C LEU A 13 11.73 19.81 42.49
N PRO A 14 10.57 19.20 42.81
CA PRO A 14 10.28 17.87 42.31
C PRO A 14 10.18 17.97 40.79
N LEU A 15 11.07 17.26 40.08
CA LEU A 15 10.82 16.89 38.69
C LEU A 15 9.46 16.19 38.70
N CYS A 16 8.42 16.84 38.17
CA CYS A 16 7.19 16.15 37.84
C CYS A 16 7.57 15.00 36.91
N ALA A 17 7.58 13.78 37.43
CA ALA A 17 7.60 12.59 36.61
C ALA A 17 6.37 12.68 35.70
N GLN A 18 6.60 12.90 34.41
CA GLN A 18 5.54 12.77 33.42
C GLN A 18 5.06 11.32 33.51
N THR A 19 3.87 11.10 34.08
CA THR A 19 3.16 9.83 33.89
C THR A 19 3.18 9.52 32.40
N PRO A 20 3.63 8.32 31.96
CA PRO A 20 3.68 8.00 30.55
C PRO A 20 2.29 8.21 29.96
N ARG A 21 2.18 9.16 29.03
CA ARG A 21 0.91 9.53 28.43
C ARG A 21 0.47 8.34 27.58
N ARG A 22 -0.62 7.69 27.99
CA ARG A 22 -1.28 6.63 27.21
C ARG A 22 -1.49 7.14 25.78
N LEU A 23 -1.20 6.29 24.78
CA LEU A 23 -1.43 6.63 23.37
C LEU A 23 -2.86 7.10 23.17
N ASP A 24 -3.01 8.26 22.53
CA ASP A 24 -4.31 8.84 22.19
C ASP A 24 -4.76 8.30 20.82
N THR A 25 -5.83 7.53 20.81
CA THR A 25 -6.40 6.88 19.62
C THR A 25 -7.57 7.68 19.03
N ALA A 26 -7.79 8.92 19.45
CA ALA A 26 -8.93 9.72 19.00
C ALA A 26 -8.95 9.95 17.47
N THR A 27 -7.79 10.24 16.87
CA THR A 27 -7.67 10.49 15.42
C THR A 27 -6.50 9.71 14.84
N PHE A 28 -6.80 8.60 14.17
CA PHE A 28 -5.83 7.83 13.41
C PHE A 28 -5.95 8.19 11.93
N VAL A 29 -4.99 8.95 11.39
CA VAL A 29 -4.99 9.40 9.99
C VAL A 29 -3.93 8.64 9.20
N VAL A 30 -4.30 8.23 7.99
CA VAL A 30 -3.43 7.44 7.11
C VAL A 30 -3.24 8.19 5.80
N LEU A 31 -1.98 8.50 5.50
CA LEU A 31 -1.53 8.98 4.19
C LEU A 31 -0.95 7.77 3.45
N GLY A 32 -1.45 7.48 2.26
CA GLY A 32 -1.04 6.28 1.56
C GLY A 32 -1.53 6.20 0.13
N GLU A 33 -1.30 5.03 -0.46
CA GLU A 33 -1.71 4.70 -1.82
C GLU A 33 -2.69 3.51 -1.83
N GLY A 34 -2.77 2.77 -2.95
CA GLY A 34 -3.71 1.67 -3.15
C GLY A 34 -3.69 0.60 -2.05
N LEU A 35 -2.53 0.22 -1.51
CA LEU A 35 -2.45 -0.78 -0.45
C LEU A 35 -3.14 -0.30 0.83
N ALA A 36 -2.88 0.93 1.26
CA ALA A 36 -3.51 1.50 2.45
C ALA A 36 -4.98 1.88 2.21
N ALA A 37 -5.36 2.18 0.96
CA ALA A 37 -6.75 2.39 0.57
C ALA A 37 -7.58 1.09 0.65
N GLY A 38 -6.95 -0.08 0.48
CA GLY A 38 -7.65 -1.36 0.37
C GLY A 38 -8.06 -1.67 -1.07
N MET A 39 -7.19 -1.35 -2.03
CA MET A 39 -7.35 -1.71 -3.43
C MET A 39 -7.50 -3.22 -3.55
N ALA A 40 -8.58 -3.69 -4.18
CA ALA A 40 -8.88 -5.10 -4.31
C ALA A 40 -9.20 -5.46 -5.76
N ASP A 41 -8.64 -6.58 -6.24
CA ASP A 41 -8.76 -7.04 -7.62
C ASP A 41 -8.43 -5.92 -8.63
N PHE A 42 -9.43 -5.27 -9.22
CA PHE A 42 -9.22 -4.25 -10.25
C PHE A 42 -9.87 -2.89 -9.89
N GLY A 43 -10.34 -2.71 -8.66
CA GLY A 43 -11.03 -1.49 -8.23
C GLY A 43 -10.97 -1.25 -6.72
N LEU A 44 -10.96 0.02 -6.32
CA LEU A 44 -11.15 0.45 -4.94
C LEU A 44 -12.65 0.49 -4.64
N HIS A 45 -13.09 -0.39 -3.76
CA HIS A 45 -14.48 -0.54 -3.38
C HIS A 45 -14.61 -0.99 -1.93
N ARG A 46 -15.81 -0.85 -1.38
CA ARG A 46 -16.15 -1.03 0.04
C ARG A 46 -15.60 -2.32 0.64
N ALA A 47 -15.75 -3.44 -0.07
CA ALA A 47 -15.35 -4.75 0.44
C ALA A 47 -13.83 -4.82 0.72
N GLY A 48 -13.01 -4.22 -0.14
CA GLY A 48 -11.57 -4.08 0.11
C GLY A 48 -11.26 -3.03 1.17
N GLN A 49 -11.91 -1.87 1.12
CA GLN A 49 -11.66 -0.75 2.05
C GLN A 49 -11.95 -1.11 3.51
N GLU A 50 -13.06 -1.81 3.79
CA GLU A 50 -13.42 -2.26 5.15
C GLU A 50 -12.47 -3.32 5.72
N LYS A 51 -11.70 -3.98 4.85
CA LYS A 51 -10.70 -5.00 5.19
C LYS A 51 -9.26 -4.52 5.02
N SER A 52 -9.07 -3.26 4.63
CA SER A 52 -7.75 -2.65 4.51
C SER A 52 -7.01 -2.72 5.84
N PHE A 53 -5.70 -2.88 5.80
CA PHE A 53 -4.90 -3.02 7.02
C PHE A 53 -5.07 -1.82 7.98
N PRO A 54 -5.21 -0.55 7.52
CA PRO A 54 -5.44 0.54 8.46
C PRO A 54 -6.84 0.49 9.09
N ALA A 55 -7.87 0.05 8.36
CA ALA A 55 -9.20 -0.15 8.92
C ALA A 55 -9.22 -1.23 10.01
N LEU A 56 -8.47 -2.31 9.80
CA LEU A 56 -8.31 -3.37 10.80
C LEU A 56 -7.56 -2.88 12.04
N VAL A 57 -6.47 -2.14 11.86
CA VAL A 57 -5.70 -1.52 12.95
C VAL A 57 -6.57 -0.55 13.74
N ALA A 58 -7.31 0.34 13.06
CA ALA A 58 -8.23 1.28 13.68
C ALA A 58 -9.28 0.56 14.55
N LYS A 59 -9.87 -0.51 14.01
CA LYS A 59 -10.86 -1.33 14.72
C LYS A 59 -10.29 -1.93 16.02
N GLN A 60 -9.08 -2.47 15.99
CA GLN A 60 -8.46 -3.06 17.18
C GLN A 60 -8.04 -2.01 18.22
N MET A 61 -7.67 -0.81 17.76
CA MET A 61 -7.37 0.32 18.66
C MET A 61 -8.63 0.98 19.24
N GLY A 62 -9.80 0.73 18.65
CA GLY A 62 -11.01 1.51 18.92
C GLY A 62 -10.90 2.96 18.46
N ALA A 63 -10.08 3.22 17.44
CA ALA A 63 -9.86 4.55 16.89
C ALA A 63 -11.00 4.98 15.96
N ASN A 64 -11.35 6.27 15.96
CA ASN A 64 -12.26 6.80 14.95
C ASN A 64 -11.56 6.76 13.58
N PHE A 65 -12.20 6.16 12.58
CA PHE A 65 -11.60 5.95 11.26
C PHE A 65 -12.63 5.98 10.13
N PRO A 66 -13.29 7.13 9.89
CA PRO A 66 -14.19 7.28 8.75
C PRO A 66 -13.42 7.07 7.44
N GLN A 67 -13.90 6.15 6.62
CA GLN A 67 -13.28 5.82 5.33
C GLN A 67 -14.07 6.39 4.15
N PRO A 68 -13.40 6.68 3.03
CA PRO A 68 -14.05 7.11 1.81
C PRO A 68 -14.69 5.94 1.05
N LEU A 69 -15.65 5.25 1.66
CA LEU A 69 -16.19 4.00 1.12
C LEU A 69 -16.85 4.19 -0.25
N LEU A 70 -16.40 3.40 -1.24
CA LEU A 70 -16.87 3.41 -2.62
C LEU A 70 -17.73 2.18 -2.91
N GLU A 71 -18.82 2.34 -3.64
CA GLU A 71 -19.67 1.24 -4.11
C GLU A 71 -18.96 0.44 -5.20
N ALA A 72 -19.29 -0.85 -5.30
CA ALA A 72 -18.84 -1.68 -6.42
C ALA A 72 -19.46 -1.15 -7.74
N PRO A 73 -18.74 -1.20 -8.88
CA PRO A 73 -17.47 -1.90 -9.12
C PRO A 73 -16.20 -1.14 -8.65
N GLY A 74 -16.34 0.04 -8.05
CA GLY A 74 -15.22 0.82 -7.52
C GLY A 74 -14.57 1.80 -8.51
N LEU A 75 -13.54 2.49 -8.03
CA LEU A 75 -12.70 3.43 -8.81
C LEU A 75 -11.22 3.08 -8.68
N GLY A 76 -10.37 3.80 -9.39
CA GLY A 76 -8.92 3.63 -9.33
C GLY A 76 -8.40 2.69 -10.40
N HIS A 77 -7.08 2.66 -10.49
CA HIS A 77 -6.34 1.89 -11.48
C HIS A 77 -5.28 1.04 -10.77
N VAL A 78 -5.09 -0.16 -11.27
CA VAL A 78 -4.03 -1.06 -10.81
C VAL A 78 -2.87 -0.96 -11.80
N PRO A 79 -1.65 -0.59 -11.36
CA PRO A 79 -0.48 -0.54 -12.24
C PRO A 79 -0.28 -1.82 -13.04
N GLY A 80 0.15 -1.67 -14.30
CA GLY A 80 0.32 -2.79 -15.22
C GLY A 80 -0.96 -3.31 -15.87
N GLN A 81 -2.15 -3.03 -15.33
CA GLN A 81 -3.43 -3.48 -15.89
C GLN A 81 -3.99 -2.50 -16.94
N PRO A 82 -4.83 -2.96 -17.89
CA PRO A 82 -5.58 -2.07 -18.77
C PRO A 82 -6.38 -1.03 -17.98
N ARG A 83 -6.37 0.22 -18.45
CA ARG A 83 -7.17 1.28 -17.83
C ARG A 83 -8.64 0.98 -18.04
N LEU A 84 -9.38 0.79 -16.95
CA LEU A 84 -10.83 0.71 -17.01
C LEU A 84 -11.39 2.11 -17.27
N PRO A 85 -12.32 2.28 -18.23
CA PRO A 85 -12.94 3.57 -18.47
C PRO A 85 -13.73 4.01 -17.24
N VAL A 86 -13.71 5.31 -16.96
CA VAL A 86 -14.60 5.89 -15.94
C VAL A 86 -16.04 5.74 -16.45
N ARG A 87 -16.82 4.86 -15.80
CA ARG A 87 -18.24 4.70 -16.13
C ARG A 87 -19.05 5.73 -15.35
N VAL A 88 -19.66 6.68 -16.05
CA VAL A 88 -20.60 7.63 -15.44
C VAL A 88 -21.82 6.86 -14.96
N PRO A 89 -22.29 7.09 -13.72
CA PRO A 89 -23.56 6.54 -13.26
C PRO A 89 -24.70 6.96 -14.21
N ALA A 90 -25.50 6.00 -14.68
CA ALA A 90 -26.75 6.25 -15.39
C ALA A 90 -27.80 6.87 -14.44
N PRO A 91 -28.85 7.54 -14.95
CA PRO A 91 -29.96 7.97 -14.11
C PRO A 91 -30.47 6.82 -13.24
N LEU A 92 -30.59 7.05 -11.92
CA LEU A 92 -30.92 6.07 -10.86
C LEU A 92 -29.77 5.15 -10.39
N GLN A 93 -28.54 5.33 -10.84
CA GLN A 93 -27.36 4.78 -10.15
C GLN A 93 -26.96 5.72 -9.00
N THR A 94 -26.72 5.15 -7.83
CA THR A 94 -26.32 5.84 -6.59
C THR A 94 -24.97 6.53 -6.74
N THR A 95 -24.69 7.47 -5.83
CA THR A 95 -23.36 8.09 -5.74
C THR A 95 -22.32 7.01 -5.55
N VAL A 96 -21.15 7.12 -6.20
CA VAL A 96 -20.04 6.16 -5.98
C VAL A 96 -19.69 6.06 -4.49
N ARG A 97 -19.98 7.07 -3.67
CA ARG A 97 -19.90 7.00 -2.20
C ARG A 97 -21.08 6.22 -1.62
N VAL A 98 -20.75 5.23 -0.78
CA VAL A 98 -21.73 4.38 -0.05
C VAL A 98 -22.62 5.19 0.91
N GLN A 99 -22.09 6.27 1.49
CA GLN A 99 -22.80 7.09 2.47
C GLN A 99 -23.18 8.45 1.87
N PHE A 100 -24.46 8.82 1.99
CA PHE A 100 -24.98 10.12 1.60
C PHE A 100 -25.94 10.69 2.68
N PRO A 101 -25.76 11.94 3.15
CA PRO A 101 -24.63 12.82 2.85
C PRO A 101 -23.31 12.19 3.34
N PRO A 102 -22.19 12.44 2.64
CA PRO A 102 -20.89 11.90 3.02
C PRO A 102 -20.45 12.47 4.38
N PRO A 103 -19.59 11.75 5.14
CA PRO A 103 -18.94 12.35 6.29
C PRO A 103 -18.07 13.52 5.82
N LEU A 104 -18.09 14.63 6.58
CA LEU A 104 -17.33 15.83 6.24
C LEU A 104 -15.82 15.55 6.17
N PHE A 105 -15.33 14.66 7.04
CA PHE A 105 -13.94 14.24 7.12
C PHE A 105 -13.81 12.73 6.96
N VAL A 106 -12.78 12.30 6.23
CA VAL A 106 -12.30 10.92 6.18
C VAL A 106 -10.88 10.86 6.72
N PHE A 107 -10.52 9.79 7.42
CA PHE A 107 -9.20 9.66 8.04
C PHE A 107 -8.31 8.65 7.30
N ASN A 108 -8.89 7.81 6.44
CA ASN A 108 -8.12 7.14 5.40
C ASN A 108 -8.02 8.07 4.19
N LEU A 109 -6.90 8.78 4.06
CA LEU A 109 -6.63 9.72 2.96
C LEU A 109 -5.98 9.01 1.76
N SER A 110 -5.84 7.69 1.81
CA SER A 110 -5.07 6.92 0.83
C SER A 110 -5.73 6.93 -0.55
N VAL A 111 -4.97 7.30 -1.60
CA VAL A 111 -5.46 7.39 -2.98
C VAL A 111 -4.68 6.42 -3.87
N PRO A 112 -5.30 5.44 -4.54
CA PRO A 112 -4.62 4.55 -5.48
C PRO A 112 -3.81 5.33 -6.53
N GLY A 113 -2.52 4.98 -6.68
CA GLY A 113 -1.59 5.66 -7.58
C GLY A 113 -0.90 6.90 -7.00
N MET A 114 -1.21 7.29 -5.76
CA MET A 114 -0.59 8.45 -5.11
C MET A 114 0.91 8.21 -4.87
N THR A 115 1.75 9.02 -5.51
CA THR A 115 3.20 9.03 -5.28
C THR A 115 3.56 9.87 -4.05
N VAL A 116 4.77 9.71 -3.52
CA VAL A 116 5.29 10.58 -2.45
C VAL A 116 5.28 12.05 -2.88
N ALA A 117 5.73 12.34 -4.10
CA ALA A 117 5.68 13.71 -4.62
C ALA A 117 4.24 14.22 -4.84
N GLY A 118 3.36 13.34 -5.32
CA GLY A 118 1.94 13.64 -5.53
C GLY A 118 1.22 13.97 -4.22
N ALA A 119 1.53 13.29 -3.12
CA ALA A 119 0.88 13.52 -1.82
C ALA A 119 1.02 14.97 -1.33
N LEU A 120 2.11 15.65 -1.71
CA LEU A 120 2.36 17.06 -1.40
C LEU A 120 1.60 18.02 -2.33
N ARG A 121 1.37 17.64 -3.59
CA ARG A 121 1.07 18.57 -4.71
C ARG A 121 -0.27 18.33 -5.38
N ASP A 122 -0.66 17.09 -5.55
CA ASP A 122 -1.85 16.70 -6.29
C ASP A 122 -3.09 17.11 -5.50
N ARG A 123 -4.05 17.72 -6.21
CA ARG A 123 -5.25 18.29 -5.60
C ARG A 123 -6.50 17.83 -6.33
N PRO A 124 -7.63 17.73 -5.63
CA PRO A 124 -8.91 17.64 -6.29
C PRO A 124 -9.12 18.81 -7.26
N THR A 125 -9.79 18.56 -8.39
CA THR A 125 -10.13 19.59 -9.38
C THR A 125 -11.55 19.35 -9.90
N PRO A 126 -12.38 20.40 -10.07
CA PRO A 126 -13.68 20.25 -10.69
C PRO A 126 -13.55 19.92 -12.20
N PRO A 127 -14.49 19.16 -12.79
CA PRO A 127 -15.67 18.55 -12.17
C PRO A 127 -15.32 17.35 -11.29
N LEU A 128 -16.27 16.85 -10.49
CA LEU A 128 -16.05 15.70 -9.61
C LEU A 128 -15.56 14.45 -10.38
N VAL A 129 -16.02 14.25 -11.61
CA VAL A 129 -15.71 13.10 -12.47
C VAL A 129 -14.95 13.57 -13.72
N HIS A 130 -13.76 13.00 -13.96
CA HIS A 130 -12.95 13.23 -15.15
C HIS A 130 -12.92 11.96 -16.00
N LEU A 131 -13.57 11.95 -17.17
CA LEU A 131 -13.79 10.73 -17.96
C LEU A 131 -12.50 10.06 -18.43
N ASP A 132 -11.49 10.86 -18.74
CA ASP A 132 -10.19 10.41 -19.27
C ASP A 132 -9.11 10.30 -18.18
N ASP A 133 -9.46 10.62 -16.93
CA ASP A 133 -8.54 10.61 -15.80
C ASP A 133 -9.16 9.94 -14.57
N MET A 134 -8.95 8.62 -14.49
CA MET A 134 -9.37 7.79 -13.35
C MET A 134 -8.64 8.19 -12.06
N TYR A 135 -7.39 8.64 -12.16
CA TYR A 135 -6.62 9.06 -10.98
C TYR A 135 -7.23 10.33 -10.38
N GLN A 136 -7.43 11.37 -11.19
CA GLN A 136 -8.07 12.61 -10.76
C GLN A 136 -9.49 12.37 -10.25
N THR A 137 -10.25 11.49 -10.91
CA THR A 137 -11.58 11.08 -10.42
C THR A 137 -11.46 10.44 -9.03
N THR A 138 -10.57 9.48 -8.83
CA THR A 138 -10.38 8.82 -7.54
C THR A 138 -9.93 9.80 -6.45
N LEU A 139 -9.00 10.70 -6.78
CA LEU A 139 -8.53 11.78 -5.91
C LEU A 139 -9.70 12.70 -5.48
N ASN A 140 -10.56 13.07 -6.42
CA ASN A 140 -11.76 13.86 -6.16
C ASN A 140 -12.72 13.13 -5.22
N PHE A 141 -13.00 11.84 -5.40
CA PHE A 141 -13.93 11.08 -4.54
C PHE A 141 -13.40 10.81 -3.13
N ILE A 142 -12.09 10.88 -2.94
CA ILE A 142 -11.43 10.62 -1.65
C ILE A 142 -11.18 11.92 -0.88
N LEU A 143 -10.49 12.89 -1.49
CA LEU A 143 -10.08 14.14 -0.83
C LEU A 143 -11.00 15.32 -1.17
N GLY A 144 -11.63 15.30 -2.34
CA GLY A 144 -12.40 16.43 -2.86
C GLY A 144 -13.92 16.31 -2.75
N PHE A 145 -14.45 15.20 -2.25
CA PHE A 145 -15.87 14.89 -2.47
C PHE A 145 -16.80 15.91 -1.80
N SER A 146 -16.60 16.17 -0.50
CA SER A 146 -17.36 17.17 0.25
C SER A 146 -17.22 18.58 -0.33
N PRO A 147 -16.00 19.14 -0.54
CA PRO A 147 -15.86 20.51 -1.06
C PRO A 147 -16.38 20.66 -2.50
N LEU A 148 -16.18 19.66 -3.38
CA LEU A 148 -16.64 19.73 -4.78
C LEU A 148 -18.15 19.52 -4.93
N LEU A 149 -18.78 18.74 -4.05
CA LEU A 149 -20.21 18.45 -4.11
C LEU A 149 -21.05 19.55 -3.47
N LEU A 150 -20.63 20.06 -2.31
CA LEU A 150 -21.42 21.01 -1.52
C LEU A 150 -21.24 22.46 -1.99
N GLY A 151 -20.28 22.74 -2.88
CA GLY A 151 -20.07 24.07 -3.46
C GLY A 151 -19.65 25.13 -2.42
N GLU A 152 -19.17 24.69 -1.26
CA GLU A 152 -18.69 25.59 -0.21
C GLU A 152 -17.29 26.11 -0.58
N ASN A 153 -16.92 27.32 -0.11
CA ASN A 153 -15.56 27.91 -0.23
C ASN A 153 -14.50 27.13 0.59
N LEU A 154 -14.59 25.81 0.59
CA LEU A 154 -13.66 24.90 1.24
C LEU A 154 -12.43 24.71 0.35
N PRO A 155 -11.22 24.77 0.90
CA PRO A 155 -10.01 24.56 0.11
C PRO A 155 -9.93 23.12 -0.45
N LEU A 156 -9.41 22.99 -1.67
CA LEU A 156 -9.06 21.70 -2.26
C LEU A 156 -7.63 21.33 -1.88
N TRP A 157 -7.51 20.61 -0.78
CA TRP A 157 -6.23 20.23 -0.18
C TRP A 157 -5.58 19.06 -0.91
N SER A 158 -4.25 19.02 -0.89
CA SER A 158 -3.50 17.79 -1.17
C SER A 158 -3.68 16.76 -0.05
N GLN A 159 -3.13 15.55 -0.23
CA GLN A 159 -3.21 14.50 0.80
C GLN A 159 -2.54 14.95 2.11
N VAL A 160 -1.37 15.58 2.01
CA VAL A 160 -0.62 16.07 3.19
C VAL A 160 -1.34 17.23 3.85
N GLU A 161 -1.85 18.18 3.07
CA GLU A 161 -2.61 19.30 3.63
C GLU A 161 -3.87 18.82 4.34
N SER A 162 -4.57 17.83 3.78
CA SER A 162 -5.73 17.23 4.42
C SER A 162 -5.36 16.63 5.78
N ALA A 163 -4.22 15.92 5.87
CA ALA A 163 -3.72 15.40 7.16
C ALA A 163 -3.40 16.51 8.17
N GLU A 164 -2.80 17.62 7.74
CA GLU A 164 -2.52 18.77 8.61
C GLU A 164 -3.79 19.36 9.21
N GLN A 165 -4.86 19.49 8.42
CA GLN A 165 -6.12 20.05 8.88
C GLN A 165 -6.87 19.12 9.85
N LEU A 166 -6.61 17.82 9.78
CA LEU A 166 -7.20 16.83 10.68
C LEU A 166 -6.50 16.76 12.05
N ASN A 167 -5.30 17.32 12.18
CA ASN A 167 -4.49 17.32 13.41
C ASN A 167 -4.47 15.94 14.12
N PRO A 168 -3.87 14.91 13.48
CA PRO A 168 -3.92 13.54 13.98
C PRO A 168 -3.27 13.37 15.35
N THR A 169 -3.76 12.40 16.13
CA THR A 169 -3.07 11.88 17.33
C THR A 169 -2.19 10.68 16.99
N ILE A 170 -2.51 9.98 15.90
CA ILE A 170 -1.69 8.95 15.28
C ILE A 170 -1.70 9.21 13.78
N ALA A 171 -0.52 9.27 13.16
CA ALA A 171 -0.39 9.40 11.71
C ALA A 171 0.43 8.25 11.15
N LEU A 172 -0.11 7.56 10.15
CA LEU A 172 0.63 6.56 9.37
C LEU A 172 0.93 7.10 7.98
N VAL A 173 2.22 7.12 7.62
CA VAL A 173 2.70 7.37 6.26
C VAL A 173 3.05 6.03 5.60
N ALA A 174 2.17 5.58 4.71
CA ALA A 174 2.30 4.35 3.92
C ALA A 174 2.35 4.70 2.42
N LEU A 175 3.29 5.58 2.06
CA LEU A 175 3.53 6.06 0.69
C LEU A 175 4.82 5.46 0.12
N GLY A 176 5.00 5.55 -1.19
CA GLY A 176 6.22 5.08 -1.89
C GLY A 176 6.01 3.82 -2.72
N TYR A 177 4.99 3.02 -2.45
CA TYR A 177 4.74 1.81 -3.23
C TYR A 177 4.28 2.14 -4.66
N ALA A 178 3.39 3.13 -4.82
CA ALA A 178 2.99 3.62 -6.14
C ALA A 178 4.18 4.16 -6.96
N ASP A 179 5.15 4.83 -6.31
CA ASP A 179 6.36 5.36 -6.95
C ASP A 179 7.20 4.28 -7.65
N VAL A 180 7.12 3.02 -7.19
CA VAL A 180 7.93 1.91 -7.72
C VAL A 180 7.13 0.97 -8.61
N LEU A 181 5.80 0.95 -8.48
CA LEU A 181 4.94 0.04 -9.23
C LEU A 181 4.88 0.37 -10.73
N ASP A 182 4.80 1.63 -11.13
CA ASP A 182 4.72 1.97 -12.57
C ASP A 182 5.97 1.48 -13.31
N GLY A 183 7.16 1.87 -12.83
CA GLY A 183 8.41 1.43 -13.45
C GLY A 183 8.66 -0.08 -13.32
N ALA A 184 8.20 -0.73 -12.25
CA ALA A 184 8.29 -2.19 -12.15
C ALA A 184 7.38 -2.90 -13.17
N THR A 185 6.12 -2.49 -13.26
CA THR A 185 5.13 -3.13 -14.14
C THR A 185 5.38 -2.84 -15.63
N SER A 186 6.03 -1.73 -15.96
CA SER A 186 6.47 -1.41 -17.33
C SER A 186 7.90 -1.86 -17.63
N GLY A 187 8.65 -2.39 -16.66
CA GLY A 187 10.06 -2.75 -16.82
C GLY A 187 10.99 -1.56 -17.12
N ALA A 188 10.63 -0.36 -16.64
CA ALA A 188 11.30 0.91 -16.94
C ALA A 188 11.87 1.54 -15.65
N PRO A 189 13.15 1.28 -15.30
CA PRO A 189 13.78 1.78 -14.07
C PRO A 189 13.87 3.32 -13.98
N ASP A 190 13.85 4.00 -15.12
CA ASP A 190 13.88 5.45 -15.26
C ASP A 190 12.58 6.14 -14.82
N ARG A 191 11.48 5.39 -14.71
CA ARG A 191 10.21 5.90 -14.17
C ARG A 191 10.17 5.98 -12.63
N LEU A 192 11.13 5.37 -11.94
CA LEU A 192 11.25 5.50 -10.48
C LEU A 192 11.85 6.86 -10.12
N PRO A 193 11.38 7.51 -9.04
CA PRO A 193 11.92 8.79 -8.61
C PRO A 193 13.40 8.67 -8.26
N THR A 194 14.16 9.75 -8.48
CA THR A 194 15.54 9.83 -8.00
C THR A 194 15.57 9.77 -6.48
N VAL A 195 16.61 9.16 -5.91
CA VAL A 195 16.76 9.00 -4.46
C VAL A 195 16.69 10.37 -3.76
N THR A 196 17.34 11.38 -4.31
CA THR A 196 17.34 12.74 -3.78
C THR A 196 15.95 13.40 -3.80
N ALA A 197 15.23 13.33 -4.93
CA ALA A 197 13.90 13.94 -5.02
C ALA A 197 12.89 13.23 -4.11
N PHE A 198 12.97 11.90 -4.04
CA PHE A 198 12.16 11.09 -3.12
C PHE A 198 12.45 11.47 -1.67
N ARG A 199 13.73 11.52 -1.28
CA ARG A 199 14.14 11.89 0.09
C ARG A 199 13.61 13.26 0.48
N GLN A 200 13.77 14.27 -0.38
CA GLN A 200 13.30 15.63 -0.12
C GLN A 200 11.78 15.66 0.12
N ALA A 201 11.01 15.01 -0.77
CA ALA A 201 9.55 14.96 -0.64
C ALA A 201 9.12 14.17 0.61
N TYR A 202 9.74 13.02 0.89
CA TYR A 202 9.38 12.19 2.04
C TYR A 202 9.69 12.88 3.37
N ASP A 203 10.84 13.57 3.49
CA ASP A 203 11.17 14.38 4.67
C ASP A 203 10.17 15.53 4.85
N GLU A 204 9.77 16.20 3.77
CA GLU A 204 8.76 17.26 3.84
C GLU A 204 7.42 16.73 4.36
N ILE A 205 6.98 15.55 3.90
CA ILE A 205 5.76 14.90 4.40
C ILE A 205 5.87 14.63 5.89
N LEU A 206 6.95 13.97 6.35
CA LEU A 206 7.11 13.67 7.76
C LEU A 206 7.18 14.95 8.60
N THR A 207 7.89 15.97 8.16
CA THR A 207 7.94 17.29 8.83
C THR A 207 6.53 17.87 8.98
N ARG A 208 5.77 17.93 7.89
CA ARG A 208 4.44 18.54 7.86
C ARG A 208 3.41 17.79 8.69
N VAL A 209 3.41 16.46 8.59
CA VAL A 209 2.49 15.59 9.33
C VAL A 209 2.88 15.46 10.81
N SER A 210 4.16 15.65 11.16
CA SER A 210 4.63 15.56 12.55
C SER A 210 4.04 16.63 13.48
N GLY A 211 3.46 17.71 12.96
CA GLY A 211 2.61 18.65 13.73
C GLY A 211 3.12 18.98 15.13
N ARG A 212 2.23 18.98 16.14
CA ARG A 212 2.60 19.28 17.53
C ARG A 212 2.81 18.03 18.41
N PHE A 213 2.13 16.89 18.18
CA PHE A 213 2.18 15.70 19.07
C PHE A 213 1.73 14.29 18.51
N PRO A 214 1.60 13.99 17.20
CA PRO A 214 1.16 12.66 16.77
C PRO A 214 2.20 11.57 17.07
N ALA A 215 1.72 10.38 17.42
CA ALA A 215 2.50 9.17 17.24
C ALA A 215 2.67 8.93 15.73
N LEU A 216 3.87 9.18 15.21
CA LEU A 216 4.18 9.07 13.80
C LEU A 216 4.67 7.65 13.46
N LEU A 217 4.03 7.05 12.47
CA LEU A 217 4.34 5.72 11.95
C LEU A 217 4.70 5.85 10.46
N ALA A 218 5.70 5.11 10.01
CA ALA A 218 6.08 5.03 8.61
C ALA A 218 6.15 3.56 8.17
N ALA A 219 5.71 3.23 6.97
CA ALA A 219 5.93 1.92 6.35
C ALA A 219 6.96 2.05 5.22
N ASN A 220 7.90 1.12 5.15
CA ASN A 220 8.81 1.04 4.01
C ASN A 220 8.14 0.36 2.80
N ILE A 221 8.80 0.42 1.66
CA ILE A 221 8.28 -0.01 0.36
C ILE A 221 8.63 -1.49 0.13
N PRO A 222 7.65 -2.38 -0.09
CA PRO A 222 7.94 -3.74 -0.54
C PRO A 222 8.65 -3.75 -1.90
N ASP A 223 9.50 -4.75 -2.09
CA ASP A 223 10.05 -5.05 -3.42
C ASP A 223 8.92 -5.55 -4.33
N PRO A 224 8.63 -4.88 -5.47
CA PRO A 224 7.58 -5.32 -6.37
C PRO A 224 7.74 -6.77 -6.83
N PHE A 225 8.98 -7.27 -6.97
CA PHE A 225 9.28 -8.65 -7.42
C PHE A 225 9.05 -9.72 -6.34
N ASP A 226 8.78 -9.31 -5.10
CA ASP A 226 8.32 -10.21 -4.04
C ASP A 226 6.79 -10.44 -4.09
N THR A 227 6.07 -9.77 -5.00
CA THR A 227 4.64 -9.96 -5.22
C THR A 227 4.33 -11.01 -6.29
N ALA A 228 3.06 -11.43 -6.34
CA ALA A 228 2.57 -12.39 -7.32
C ALA A 228 2.46 -11.85 -8.76
N TYR A 229 2.60 -10.54 -8.97
CA TYR A 229 2.55 -9.96 -10.31
C TYR A 229 3.73 -10.40 -11.17
N PHE A 230 4.87 -10.71 -10.56
CA PHE A 230 6.10 -11.11 -11.25
C PHE A 230 6.43 -12.58 -10.95
N THR A 231 6.48 -13.38 -12.00
CA THR A 231 6.80 -14.81 -11.95
C THR A 231 8.16 -15.07 -12.58
N ARG A 232 9.01 -15.84 -11.89
CA ARG A 232 10.30 -16.26 -12.45
C ARG A 232 10.08 -17.23 -13.60
N VAL A 233 10.95 -17.21 -14.62
CA VAL A 233 10.86 -18.13 -15.76
C VAL A 233 10.88 -19.61 -15.33
N SER A 234 11.70 -19.97 -14.33
CA SER A 234 11.72 -21.32 -13.76
C SER A 234 10.42 -21.72 -13.06
N GLU A 235 9.60 -20.77 -12.62
CA GLU A 235 8.33 -21.03 -11.93
C GLU A 235 7.13 -20.96 -12.86
N ALA A 236 7.28 -20.30 -14.03
CA ALA A 236 6.20 -20.08 -14.98
C ALA A 236 5.57 -21.39 -15.45
N HIS A 237 6.35 -22.45 -15.63
CA HIS A 237 5.86 -23.76 -16.07
C HIS A 237 4.67 -24.29 -15.25
N ARG A 238 4.59 -23.93 -13.96
CA ARG A 238 3.48 -24.33 -13.09
C ARG A 238 2.15 -23.73 -13.56
N LEU A 239 2.19 -22.51 -14.08
CA LEU A 239 1.00 -21.73 -14.48
C LEU A 239 0.59 -22.00 -15.93
N ILE A 240 1.56 -22.09 -16.84
CA ILE A 240 1.28 -22.20 -18.30
C ILE A 240 1.46 -23.62 -18.85
N GLY A 241 1.97 -24.56 -18.06
CA GLY A 241 2.17 -25.96 -18.49
C GLY A 241 3.32 -26.19 -19.48
N ALA A 242 4.13 -25.17 -19.76
CA ALA A 242 5.26 -25.25 -20.69
C ALA A 242 6.61 -25.24 -19.95
N PRO A 243 7.52 -26.19 -20.24
CA PRO A 243 8.86 -26.22 -19.65
C PRO A 243 9.69 -24.95 -19.92
N PRO A 244 10.60 -24.55 -19.00
CA PRO A 244 11.39 -23.33 -19.18
C PRO A 244 12.25 -23.29 -20.46
N ASP A 245 12.71 -24.43 -20.99
CA ASP A 245 13.44 -24.46 -22.27
C ASP A 245 12.56 -24.15 -23.48
N VAL A 246 11.28 -24.52 -23.44
CA VAL A 246 10.30 -24.15 -24.46
C VAL A 246 10.09 -22.64 -24.43
N LEU A 247 9.93 -22.05 -23.24
CA LEU A 247 9.76 -20.61 -23.10
C LEU A 247 10.95 -19.82 -23.63
N ARG A 248 12.17 -20.25 -23.26
CA ARG A 248 13.41 -19.62 -23.76
C ARG A 248 13.50 -19.66 -25.28
N ARG A 249 13.11 -20.78 -25.89
CA ARG A 249 13.17 -20.99 -27.34
C ARG A 249 12.12 -20.18 -28.11
N LEU A 250 10.89 -20.12 -27.60
CA LEU A 250 9.78 -19.46 -28.29
C LEU A 250 9.75 -17.94 -28.04
N TYR A 251 10.13 -17.50 -26.84
CA TYR A 251 9.96 -16.11 -26.40
C TYR A 251 11.27 -15.36 -26.12
N GLY A 252 12.43 -16.03 -26.20
CA GLY A 252 13.72 -15.39 -25.94
C GLY A 252 13.85 -14.84 -24.52
N VAL A 253 13.15 -15.44 -23.57
CA VAL A 253 13.28 -15.12 -22.13
C VAL A 253 14.57 -15.74 -21.58
N GLU A 254 15.12 -15.16 -20.51
CA GLU A 254 16.27 -15.70 -19.78
C GLU A 254 15.90 -16.06 -18.34
N GLU A 255 16.70 -16.89 -17.66
CA GLU A 255 16.39 -17.34 -16.28
C GLU A 255 16.30 -16.17 -15.28
N GLY A 256 17.03 -15.08 -15.52
CA GLY A 256 16.98 -13.87 -14.70
C GLY A 256 15.79 -12.95 -15.01
N ASP A 257 15.05 -13.21 -16.09
CA ASP A 257 13.90 -12.40 -16.48
C ASP A 257 12.67 -12.73 -15.63
N TRP A 258 11.73 -11.79 -15.62
CA TRP A 258 10.47 -11.89 -14.88
C TRP A 258 9.29 -11.75 -15.83
N LEU A 259 8.42 -12.76 -15.86
CA LEU A 259 7.16 -12.72 -16.58
C LEU A 259 6.11 -12.03 -15.71
N THR A 260 5.44 -11.02 -16.26
CA THR A 260 4.30 -10.42 -15.57
C THR A 260 3.06 -11.29 -15.74
N ILE A 261 1.99 -11.04 -14.98
CA ILE A 261 0.70 -11.70 -15.20
C ILE A 261 0.25 -11.54 -16.66
N HIS A 262 0.43 -10.36 -17.27
CA HIS A 262 0.10 -10.14 -18.68
C HIS A 262 0.94 -11.00 -19.61
N GLY A 263 2.25 -11.13 -19.34
CA GLY A 263 3.13 -12.03 -20.10
C GLY A 263 2.70 -13.48 -19.98
N LEU A 264 2.37 -13.94 -18.77
CA LEU A 264 1.89 -15.31 -18.55
C LEU A 264 0.59 -15.60 -19.30
N MET A 265 -0.38 -14.68 -19.26
CA MET A 265 -1.65 -14.83 -19.97
C MET A 265 -1.44 -14.82 -21.49
N ALA A 266 -0.57 -13.95 -22.01
CA ALA A 266 -0.24 -13.91 -23.43
C ALA A 266 0.42 -15.21 -23.89
N ILE A 267 1.41 -15.71 -23.15
CA ILE A 267 2.07 -16.99 -23.43
C ILE A 267 1.05 -18.13 -23.42
N GLY A 268 0.23 -18.22 -22.37
CA GLY A 268 -0.80 -19.26 -22.26
C GLY A 268 -1.72 -19.27 -23.48
N SER A 269 -2.26 -18.10 -23.85
CA SER A 269 -3.12 -17.95 -25.03
C SER A 269 -2.42 -18.37 -26.33
N GLN A 270 -1.18 -17.95 -26.54
CA GLN A 270 -0.43 -18.22 -27.77
C GLN A 270 -0.02 -19.69 -27.89
N LEU A 271 0.28 -20.35 -26.77
CA LEU A 271 0.56 -21.79 -26.75
C LEU A 271 -0.71 -22.61 -27.03
N GLU A 272 -1.87 -22.17 -26.52
CA GLU A 272 -3.17 -22.79 -26.80
C GLU A 272 -3.58 -22.66 -28.28
N THR A 273 -3.31 -21.51 -28.90
CA THR A 273 -3.59 -21.29 -30.33
C THR A 273 -2.52 -21.86 -31.27
N GLY A 274 -1.34 -22.19 -30.74
CA GLY A 274 -0.20 -22.65 -31.55
C GLY A 274 0.49 -21.54 -32.34
N GLU A 275 0.30 -20.28 -31.95
CA GLU A 275 0.82 -19.09 -32.64
C GLU A 275 1.74 -18.28 -31.71
N PRO A 276 2.96 -18.76 -31.43
CA PRO A 276 3.91 -18.01 -30.60
C PRO A 276 4.36 -16.72 -31.32
N GLU A 277 4.23 -15.60 -30.63
CA GLU A 277 4.64 -14.28 -31.10
C GLU A 277 5.38 -13.50 -30.00
N SER A 278 5.84 -12.30 -30.31
CA SER A 278 6.47 -11.42 -29.33
C SER A 278 5.51 -11.09 -28.19
N LEU A 279 6.01 -11.08 -26.95
CA LEU A 279 5.21 -10.69 -25.80
C LEU A 279 4.78 -9.22 -25.89
N PRO A 280 3.55 -8.89 -25.43
CA PRO A 280 3.10 -7.51 -25.38
C PRO A 280 3.99 -6.65 -24.48
N GLU A 281 3.97 -5.33 -24.69
CA GLU A 281 4.63 -4.37 -23.80
C GLU A 281 4.19 -4.60 -22.35
N GLY A 282 5.14 -4.58 -21.41
CA GLY A 282 4.87 -4.90 -20.00
C GLY A 282 4.64 -6.38 -19.71
N GLY A 283 4.74 -7.28 -20.71
CA GLY A 283 4.65 -8.73 -20.52
C GLY A 283 5.90 -9.36 -19.89
N LEU A 284 7.06 -8.71 -20.03
CA LEU A 284 8.36 -9.21 -19.61
C LEU A 284 9.19 -8.08 -19.01
N VAL A 285 9.82 -8.33 -17.87
CA VAL A 285 10.85 -7.45 -17.30
C VAL A 285 12.20 -8.16 -17.38
N ARG A 286 13.15 -7.53 -18.06
CA ARG A 286 14.50 -8.09 -18.23
C ARG A 286 15.27 -8.11 -16.91
N ALA A 287 16.17 -9.08 -16.75
CA ALA A 287 16.99 -9.25 -15.56
C ALA A 287 17.73 -7.97 -15.14
N THR A 288 18.30 -7.25 -16.10
CA THR A 288 19.02 -5.98 -15.88
C THR A 288 18.10 -4.87 -15.38
N ALA A 289 16.90 -4.73 -15.98
CA ALA A 289 15.89 -3.78 -15.54
C ALA A 289 15.39 -4.11 -14.14
N ALA A 290 15.08 -5.38 -13.87
CA ALA A 290 14.66 -5.86 -12.56
C ALA A 290 15.73 -5.56 -11.49
N ALA A 291 17.01 -5.85 -11.76
CA ALA A 291 18.11 -5.54 -10.85
C ALA A 291 18.20 -4.03 -10.55
N ALA A 292 18.08 -3.17 -11.57
CA ALA A 292 18.12 -1.72 -11.40
C ALA A 292 16.94 -1.19 -10.57
N ILE A 293 15.72 -1.70 -10.80
CA ILE A 293 14.52 -1.36 -10.03
C ILE A 293 14.71 -1.77 -8.56
N ARG A 294 15.11 -3.02 -8.30
CA ARG A 294 15.34 -3.53 -6.93
C ARG A 294 16.39 -2.71 -6.19
N GLN A 295 17.50 -2.36 -6.86
CA GLN A 295 18.53 -1.49 -6.30
C GLN A 295 17.98 -0.10 -5.97
N ARG A 296 17.16 0.50 -6.85
CA ARG A 296 16.52 1.79 -6.57
C ARG A 296 15.57 1.68 -5.38
N VAL A 297 14.72 0.66 -5.30
CA VAL A 297 13.81 0.42 -4.16
C VAL A 297 14.59 0.31 -2.84
N GLN A 298 15.70 -0.42 -2.82
CA GLN A 298 16.58 -0.51 -1.64
C GLN A 298 17.12 0.86 -1.23
N ALA A 299 17.56 1.67 -2.18
CA ALA A 299 18.02 3.03 -1.90
C ALA A 299 16.88 3.94 -1.37
N LEU A 300 15.67 3.85 -1.93
CA LEU A 300 14.50 4.58 -1.41
C LEU A 300 14.16 4.16 0.03
N ASN A 301 14.19 2.87 0.33
CA ASN A 301 13.95 2.35 1.68
C ASN A 301 15.01 2.77 2.70
N ALA A 302 16.27 2.92 2.27
CA ALA A 302 17.32 3.49 3.11
C ALA A 302 16.98 4.95 3.49
N GLU A 303 16.46 5.73 2.52
CA GLU A 303 16.01 7.10 2.77
C GLU A 303 14.79 7.16 3.69
N ILE A 304 13.78 6.30 3.49
CA ILE A 304 12.63 6.19 4.41
C ILE A 304 13.12 5.92 5.84
N THR A 305 14.08 5.00 6.00
CA THR A 305 14.63 4.64 7.31
C THR A 305 15.30 5.84 7.97
N ALA A 306 16.17 6.54 7.24
CA ALA A 306 16.86 7.72 7.75
C ALA A 306 15.89 8.88 8.02
N SER A 307 14.84 9.05 7.22
CA SER A 307 13.78 10.04 7.41
C SER A 307 12.96 9.74 8.66
N ALA A 308 12.54 8.49 8.83
CA ALA A 308 11.80 8.03 9.99
C ALA A 308 12.61 8.25 11.29
N GLN A 309 13.90 7.92 11.28
CA GLN A 309 14.80 8.18 12.42
C GLN A 309 14.90 9.67 12.74
N ALA A 310 15.11 10.53 11.74
CA ALA A 310 15.23 11.97 11.93
C ALA A 310 13.96 12.61 12.52
N HIS A 311 12.79 12.05 12.20
CA HIS A 311 11.49 12.52 12.67
C HIS A 311 10.92 11.71 13.84
N GLN A 312 11.70 10.79 14.42
CA GLN A 312 11.27 9.90 15.51
C GLN A 312 10.00 9.08 15.17
N ALA A 313 9.78 8.78 13.90
CA ALA A 313 8.70 7.92 13.45
C ALA A 313 9.05 6.44 13.70
N ALA A 314 8.09 5.67 14.23
CA ALA A 314 8.27 4.23 14.31
C ALA A 314 8.12 3.60 12.92
N LEU A 315 9.15 2.87 12.50
CA LEU A 315 9.21 2.26 11.17
C LEU A 315 8.67 0.83 11.19
N TYR A 316 7.67 0.58 10.35
CA TYR A 316 7.17 -0.75 10.02
C TYR A 316 7.88 -1.28 8.76
N ASP A 317 8.55 -2.42 8.90
CA ASP A 317 9.24 -3.11 7.81
C ASP A 317 8.29 -4.00 7.00
N LEU A 318 7.39 -3.36 6.25
CA LEU A 318 6.48 -4.02 5.32
C LEU A 318 7.24 -4.82 4.25
N ALA A 319 8.41 -4.34 3.82
CA ALA A 319 9.26 -5.04 2.86
C ALA A 319 9.76 -6.39 3.38
N ALA A 320 10.03 -6.51 4.68
CA ALA A 320 10.37 -7.80 5.29
C ALA A 320 9.21 -8.79 5.27
N LEU A 321 7.96 -8.34 5.49
CA LEU A 321 6.80 -9.23 5.39
C LEU A 321 6.67 -9.81 3.99
N PHE A 322 6.68 -8.98 2.95
CA PHE A 322 6.51 -9.47 1.56
C PHE A 322 7.61 -10.44 1.17
N ARG A 323 8.86 -10.13 1.54
CA ARG A 323 10.00 -11.02 1.34
C ARG A 323 9.84 -12.36 2.06
N ARG A 324 9.36 -12.37 3.32
CA ARG A 324 9.08 -13.61 4.07
C ARG A 324 8.02 -14.46 3.36
N VAL A 325 6.95 -13.84 2.88
CA VAL A 325 5.88 -14.53 2.13
C VAL A 325 6.44 -15.13 0.83
N ARG A 326 7.29 -14.41 0.10
CA ARG A 326 7.94 -14.92 -1.12
C ARG A 326 8.89 -16.08 -0.87
N GLN A 327 9.64 -16.02 0.23
CA GLN A 327 10.67 -17.03 0.54
C GLN A 327 10.10 -18.29 1.21
N SER A 328 9.09 -18.14 2.06
CA SER A 328 8.64 -19.22 2.98
C SER A 328 7.13 -19.39 3.05
N GLY A 329 6.36 -18.53 2.39
CA GLY A 329 4.90 -18.50 2.51
C GLY A 329 4.42 -17.90 3.84
N PHE A 330 3.12 -17.96 4.06
CA PHE A 330 2.43 -17.42 5.21
C PHE A 330 1.43 -18.44 5.76
N ALA A 331 1.66 -18.94 6.97
CA ALA A 331 0.82 -19.96 7.59
C ALA A 331 -0.46 -19.36 8.19
N THR A 332 -1.62 -19.92 7.83
CA THR A 332 -2.96 -19.49 8.29
C THR A 332 -3.66 -20.56 9.12
N GLY A 333 -2.89 -21.40 9.81
CA GLY A 333 -3.40 -22.55 10.57
C GLY A 333 -3.70 -23.75 9.66
N SER A 334 -4.67 -23.63 8.75
CA SER A 334 -5.10 -24.73 7.88
C SER A 334 -4.37 -24.82 6.53
N ARG A 335 -3.62 -23.78 6.14
CA ARG A 335 -2.86 -23.73 4.88
C ARG A 335 -1.61 -22.86 5.02
N VAL A 336 -0.67 -23.02 4.10
CA VAL A 336 0.40 -22.06 3.83
C VAL A 336 0.07 -21.33 2.54
N LEU A 337 -0.17 -20.02 2.62
CA LEU A 337 -0.33 -19.14 1.46
C LEU A 337 1.05 -18.81 0.88
N THR A 338 1.17 -18.62 -0.42
CA THR A 338 2.43 -18.24 -1.06
C THR A 338 2.29 -16.91 -1.81
N ALA A 339 3.44 -16.30 -2.11
CA ALA A 339 3.50 -15.12 -2.98
C ALA A 339 3.40 -15.45 -4.48
N ASP A 340 3.16 -16.70 -4.85
CA ASP A 340 2.99 -17.08 -6.25
C ASP A 340 1.64 -16.54 -6.77
N TYR A 341 1.52 -16.37 -8.08
CA TYR A 341 0.23 -16.10 -8.69
C TYR A 341 -0.75 -17.24 -8.37
N LEU A 342 -1.94 -16.88 -7.89
CA LEU A 342 -2.93 -17.81 -7.34
C LEU A 342 -2.48 -18.57 -6.06
N GLY A 343 -1.39 -18.15 -5.42
CA GLY A 343 -0.90 -18.69 -4.13
C GLY A 343 -1.73 -18.29 -2.91
N GLY A 344 -2.69 -17.39 -3.10
CA GLY A 344 -3.72 -17.00 -2.14
C GLY A 344 -3.33 -15.94 -1.11
N PHE A 345 -2.10 -15.44 -1.11
CA PHE A 345 -1.74 -14.25 -0.35
C PHE A 345 -2.15 -12.96 -1.09
N TYR A 346 -1.90 -12.91 -2.40
CA TYR A 346 -2.25 -11.80 -3.28
C TYR A 346 -3.56 -12.05 -4.04
N LEU A 347 -4.25 -10.96 -4.41
CA LEU A 347 -5.47 -10.97 -5.22
C LEU A 347 -5.15 -11.22 -6.71
N LEU A 348 -6.18 -11.22 -7.58
CA LEU A 348 -6.01 -11.53 -9.01
C LEU A 348 -5.11 -10.56 -9.77
N ASN A 349 -4.91 -9.35 -9.23
CA ASN A 349 -3.94 -8.40 -9.76
C ASN A 349 -2.48 -8.74 -9.41
N GLY A 350 -2.23 -9.64 -8.46
CA GLY A 350 -0.90 -10.04 -8.02
C GLY A 350 -0.07 -8.99 -7.25
N LEU A 351 -0.53 -7.75 -7.13
CA LEU A 351 0.19 -6.64 -6.48
C LEU A 351 -0.28 -6.37 -5.05
N PHE A 352 -1.59 -6.48 -4.82
CA PHE A 352 -2.24 -6.18 -3.54
C PHE A 352 -2.67 -7.47 -2.82
N PRO A 353 -2.44 -7.58 -1.50
CA PRO A 353 -2.83 -8.74 -0.72
C PRO A 353 -4.35 -8.88 -0.60
N GLY A 354 -4.80 -10.12 -0.36
CA GLY A 354 -6.18 -10.38 0.06
C GLY A 354 -6.45 -9.96 1.52
N GLN A 355 -7.63 -10.31 2.02
CA GLN A 355 -8.02 -10.02 3.42
C GLN A 355 -7.02 -10.58 4.43
N THR A 356 -6.45 -11.75 4.14
CA THR A 356 -5.45 -12.41 4.98
C THR A 356 -4.16 -11.61 5.04
N GLY A 357 -3.65 -11.13 3.90
CA GLY A 357 -2.43 -10.34 3.88
C GLY A 357 -2.64 -8.96 4.52
N HIS A 358 -3.82 -8.34 4.37
CA HIS A 358 -4.16 -7.15 5.14
C HIS A 358 -4.22 -7.41 6.65
N ALA A 359 -4.75 -8.56 7.10
CA ALA A 359 -4.74 -8.93 8.50
C ALA A 359 -3.32 -9.17 9.04
N ALA A 360 -2.44 -9.78 8.22
CA ALA A 360 -1.03 -9.96 8.56
C ALA A 360 -0.31 -8.60 8.75
N ILE A 361 -0.49 -7.68 7.79
CA ILE A 361 0.05 -6.32 7.87
C ILE A 361 -0.50 -5.58 9.11
N ALA A 362 -1.80 -5.70 9.37
CA ALA A 362 -2.43 -5.08 10.52
C ALA A 362 -1.84 -5.58 11.85
N ASN A 363 -1.57 -6.88 11.96
CA ASN A 363 -0.98 -7.47 13.16
C ASN A 363 0.44 -6.98 13.39
N GLU A 364 1.32 -6.97 12.37
CA GLU A 364 2.69 -6.47 12.55
C GLU A 364 2.72 -4.98 12.89
N LEU A 365 1.78 -4.19 12.35
CA LEU A 365 1.64 -2.78 12.71
C LEU A 365 1.10 -2.59 14.14
N LEU A 366 0.11 -3.38 14.57
CA LEU A 366 -0.39 -3.38 15.96
C LEU A 366 0.70 -3.81 16.95
N GLU A 367 1.53 -4.78 16.60
CA GLU A 367 2.68 -5.20 17.40
C GLU A 367 3.74 -4.11 17.49
N LEU A 368 3.98 -3.37 16.40
CA LEU A 368 4.83 -2.17 16.44
C LEU A 368 4.27 -1.13 17.40
N ILE A 369 2.99 -0.77 17.26
CA ILE A 369 2.31 0.23 18.11
C ILE A 369 2.33 -0.19 19.58
N ASN A 370 2.01 -1.45 19.87
CA ASN A 370 2.03 -2.00 21.23
C ASN A 370 3.41 -1.91 21.88
N ARG A 371 4.47 -2.20 21.12
CA ARG A 371 5.85 -2.07 21.61
C ARG A 371 6.29 -0.61 21.74
N SER A 372 6.00 0.25 20.76
CA SER A 372 6.48 1.64 20.74
C SER A 372 5.77 2.55 21.74
N HIS A 373 4.53 2.20 22.12
CA HIS A 373 3.71 3.02 23.02
C HIS A 373 3.29 2.32 24.32
N ALA A 374 3.84 1.14 24.60
CA ALA A 374 3.51 0.33 25.77
C ALA A 374 1.99 0.08 25.92
N THR A 375 1.32 -0.22 24.80
CA THR A 375 -0.10 -0.59 24.75
C THR A 375 -0.29 -2.09 24.57
N SER A 376 -1.54 -2.57 24.65
CA SER A 376 -1.91 -3.99 24.51
C SER A 376 -3.16 -4.17 23.66
N PHE A 377 -3.23 -3.51 22.51
CA PHE A 377 -4.34 -3.69 21.57
C PHE A 377 -4.40 -5.13 21.07
N PRO A 378 -5.60 -5.74 21.00
CA PRO A 378 -5.77 -7.09 20.49
C PRO A 378 -5.38 -7.19 19.02
N LEU A 379 -4.86 -8.36 18.62
CA LEU A 379 -4.53 -8.64 17.23
C LEU A 379 -5.78 -9.12 16.45
N VAL A 380 -5.72 -8.99 15.14
CA VAL A 380 -6.70 -9.53 14.20
C VAL A 380 -6.59 -11.06 14.16
N ASP A 381 -7.74 -11.74 14.17
CA ASP A 381 -7.82 -13.17 13.91
C ASP A 381 -7.56 -13.46 12.44
N VAL A 382 -6.32 -13.84 12.14
CA VAL A 382 -5.84 -14.16 10.79
C VAL A 382 -6.48 -15.42 10.23
N ALA A 383 -6.82 -16.40 11.08
CA ALA A 383 -7.47 -17.64 10.63
C ALA A 383 -8.90 -17.36 10.17
N ALA A 384 -9.63 -16.53 10.92
CA ALA A 384 -10.96 -16.05 10.50
C ALA A 384 -10.89 -15.22 9.21
N ALA A 385 -9.88 -14.35 9.07
CA ALA A 385 -9.66 -13.59 7.85
C ALA A 385 -9.40 -14.54 6.65
N ALA A 386 -8.53 -15.53 6.82
CA ALA A 386 -8.21 -16.52 5.79
C ALA A 386 -9.41 -17.36 5.35
N ALA A 387 -10.29 -17.73 6.28
CA ALA A 387 -11.52 -18.47 5.96
C ALA A 387 -12.51 -17.65 5.10
N ALA A 388 -12.54 -16.33 5.30
CA ALA A 388 -13.39 -15.41 4.56
C ALA A 388 -12.75 -14.87 3.27
N ASP A 389 -11.45 -15.07 3.08
CA ASP A 389 -10.67 -14.48 1.99
C ASP A 389 -10.92 -15.22 0.65
N PRO A 390 -11.43 -14.54 -0.39
CA PRO A 390 -11.56 -15.12 -1.72
C PRO A 390 -10.23 -15.58 -2.31
N ALA A 391 -9.11 -14.92 -1.97
CA ALA A 391 -7.78 -15.32 -2.45
C ALA A 391 -7.39 -16.72 -1.97
N GLY A 392 -7.87 -17.10 -0.78
CA GLY A 392 -7.71 -18.44 -0.23
C GLY A 392 -8.36 -19.52 -1.10
N ARG A 393 -9.31 -19.19 -1.97
CA ARG A 393 -10.06 -20.14 -2.80
C ARG A 393 -9.46 -20.37 -4.18
N TYR A 394 -8.40 -19.66 -4.54
CA TYR A 394 -7.73 -19.90 -5.81
C TYR A 394 -7.22 -21.34 -5.89
N PRO A 395 -7.40 -22.01 -7.05
CA PRO A 395 -6.96 -23.38 -7.20
C PRO A 395 -5.45 -23.43 -6.99
N ALA A 396 -5.01 -24.27 -6.06
CA ALA A 396 -3.59 -24.50 -5.90
C ALA A 396 -3.04 -25.02 -7.24
N VAL A 397 -2.06 -24.29 -7.78
CA VAL A 397 -1.36 -24.72 -8.98
C VAL A 397 -0.69 -26.06 -8.64
N ARG A 398 -1.17 -27.15 -9.25
CA ARG A 398 -0.70 -28.51 -8.93
C ARG A 398 0.83 -28.52 -9.10
N ARG A 399 1.56 -28.80 -8.02
CA ARG A 399 2.94 -29.28 -8.15
C ARG A 399 2.81 -30.61 -8.88
N GLN A 400 3.07 -30.65 -10.18
CA GLN A 400 3.50 -31.90 -10.78
C GLN A 400 4.83 -32.21 -10.11
N GLU A 401 4.79 -33.13 -9.14
CA GLU A 401 5.99 -33.86 -8.76
C GLU A 401 6.54 -34.43 -10.07
N ALA A 402 7.76 -34.05 -10.41
CA ALA A 402 8.45 -34.63 -11.56
C ALA A 402 8.48 -36.14 -11.32
N SER A 403 7.62 -36.87 -12.02
CA SER A 403 7.79 -38.30 -12.18
C SER A 403 9.06 -38.48 -12.99
N GLU A 404 10.11 -38.96 -12.31
CA GLU A 404 11.42 -39.32 -12.86
C GLU A 404 11.33 -40.23 -14.10
#